data_AF-A0A7C7CYD1-F1
#
_entry.id   AF-A0A7C7CYD1-F1
#
_cell.length_a   1.000
_cell.length_b   1.000
_cell.length_c   1.000
_cell.angle_alpha   90.00
_cell.angle_beta   90.00
_cell.angle_gamma   90.00
#
_symmetry.space_group_name_H-M   'P 1'
#
loop_
_entity.id
_entity.type
_entity.pdbx_description
1 polymer ?
#
loop_
_entity_poly.entity_id
_entity_poly.type
_entity_poly.pdbx_seq_one_letter_code
_entity_poly.pdbx_strand_id
1 'polypeptide(L)'
;PDPKHIQLQSALNKQGRAGKIPKKLTDKVLQYFKEISERSFEMYQELNEAGLARELIRAILPVNLYTEWYWKNDLHNLLHFISLRSDSHAQYEIRVFSDAMAESVQKVAPFAWEAYQDYVVQGMRFSRIEQSLLEKQLPPRVVDDILEDVAYQITATLNNNKPREETDLYKLYQKQGGSDSEDDFKLKWDSGEIELGNVRELREFKGKLESLKK
;
A
#
# COMPACT_ATOMS: atom_id res chain seq x y z
N PRO A 1 20.75 17.55 1.14
CA PRO A 1 19.43 17.01 1.56
C PRO A 1 18.45 18.18 1.75
N ASP A 2 17.14 17.99 1.55
CA ASP A 2 16.16 19.04 1.88
C ASP A 2 16.18 19.29 3.41
N PRO A 3 16.24 20.55 3.87
CA PRO A 3 16.19 20.90 5.30
C PRO A 3 15.08 20.21 6.09
N LYS A 4 13.91 19.93 5.48
CA LYS A 4 12.76 19.30 6.13
C LYS A 4 13.02 17.85 6.56
N HIS A 5 13.97 17.18 5.92
CA HIS A 5 14.33 15.78 6.21
C HIS A 5 15.57 15.64 7.09
N ILE A 6 16.13 16.76 7.56
CA ILE A 6 17.16 16.79 8.58
C ILE A 6 16.44 16.82 9.93
N GLN A 7 16.38 15.65 10.57
CA GLN A 7 15.64 15.41 11.81
C GLN A 7 16.51 14.62 12.80
N LEU A 8 16.11 14.57 14.07
CA LEU A 8 16.83 13.78 15.08
C LEU A 8 16.64 12.28 14.82
N GLN A 9 17.51 11.47 15.41
CA GLN A 9 17.35 10.02 15.38
C GLN A 9 16.05 9.62 16.09
N SER A 10 15.24 8.76 15.46
CA SER A 10 14.04 8.24 16.11
C SER A 10 14.42 7.30 17.27
N ALA A 11 13.74 7.43 18.41
CA ALA A 11 13.94 6.56 19.57
C ALA A 11 13.41 5.14 19.35
N LEU A 12 12.40 4.98 18.49
CA LEU A 12 11.73 3.70 18.21
C LEU A 12 12.28 3.03 16.94
N ASN A 13 12.68 3.82 15.96
CA ASN A 13 13.18 3.32 14.68
C ASN A 13 14.65 3.69 14.47
N LYS A 14 15.54 2.69 14.49
CA LYS A 14 16.98 2.88 14.26
C LYS A 14 17.32 3.39 12.84
N GLN A 15 16.43 3.20 11.86
CA GLN A 15 16.60 3.70 10.49
C GLN A 15 15.75 4.94 10.20
N GLY A 16 15.01 5.42 11.20
CA GLY A 16 14.06 6.52 11.08
C GLY A 16 14.60 7.81 11.68
N ARG A 17 14.01 8.91 11.23
CA ARG A 17 14.26 10.25 11.78
C ARG A 17 12.95 10.84 12.31
N ALA A 18 13.03 11.63 13.37
CA ALA A 18 11.86 12.24 14.01
C ALA A 18 12.24 13.56 14.70
N GLY A 19 11.24 14.43 14.90
CA GLY A 19 11.41 15.70 15.60
C GLY A 19 12.00 16.82 14.75
N LYS A 20 11.95 18.04 15.30
CA LYS A 20 12.50 19.26 14.65
C LYS A 20 13.87 19.59 15.24
N ILE A 21 14.75 20.11 14.40
CA ILE A 21 16.07 20.58 14.81
C ILE A 21 16.14 22.10 14.68
N PRO A 22 16.84 22.83 15.58
CA PRO A 22 17.10 24.25 15.40
C PRO A 22 17.77 24.55 14.05
N LYS A 23 17.33 25.63 13.39
CA LYS A 23 17.85 26.06 12.08
C LYS A 23 19.38 26.12 12.03
N LYS A 24 20.03 26.63 13.08
CA LYS A 24 21.50 26.71 13.19
C LYS A 24 22.19 25.35 13.03
N LEU A 25 21.59 24.27 13.55
CA LEU A 25 22.14 22.92 13.39
C LEU A 25 21.86 22.36 12.00
N THR A 26 20.67 22.62 11.45
CA THR A 26 20.33 22.26 10.07
C THR A 26 21.31 22.89 9.07
N ASP A 27 21.58 24.19 9.21
CA ASP A 27 22.53 24.93 8.37
C ASP A 27 23.94 24.36 8.50
N LYS A 28 24.35 24.00 9.73
CA LYS A 28 25.65 23.37 9.99
C LYS A 28 25.78 21.99 9.33
N VAL A 29 24.73 21.17 9.37
CA VAL A 29 24.71 19.86 8.67
C VAL A 29 24.87 20.07 7.17
N LEU A 30 24.11 21.00 6.58
CA LEU A 30 24.20 21.29 5.15
C LEU A 30 25.60 21.79 4.75
N GLN A 31 26.19 22.66 5.56
CA GLN A 31 27.56 23.14 5.36
C GLN A 31 28.56 21.98 5.37
N TYR A 32 28.50 21.10 6.37
CA TYR A 32 29.43 19.97 6.47
C TYR A 32 29.25 18.95 5.35
N PHE A 33 28.02 18.67 4.93
CA PHE A 33 27.76 17.82 3.76
C PHE A 33 28.38 18.41 2.49
N LYS A 34 28.28 19.72 2.31
CA LYS A 34 28.89 20.41 1.17
C LYS A 34 30.42 20.35 1.25
N GLU A 35 30.99 20.75 2.38
CA GLU A 35 32.44 20.81 2.61
C GLU A 35 33.10 19.45 2.42
N ILE A 36 32.53 18.36 2.97
CA ILE A 36 33.11 17.03 2.82
C ILE A 36 33.01 16.54 1.37
N SER A 37 31.90 16.80 0.69
CA SER A 37 31.72 16.39 -0.71
C SER A 37 32.68 17.13 -1.64
N GLU A 38 32.87 18.45 -1.45
CA GLU A 38 33.83 19.26 -2.23
C GLU A 38 35.26 18.79 -1.99
N ARG A 39 35.68 18.70 -0.72
CA ARG A 39 37.05 18.33 -0.36
C ARG A 39 37.40 16.90 -0.76
N SER A 40 36.53 15.92 -0.51
CA SER A 40 36.77 14.54 -0.92
C SER A 40 36.89 14.41 -2.44
N PHE A 41 36.14 15.23 -3.19
CA PHE A 41 36.19 15.22 -4.65
C PHE A 41 37.47 15.87 -5.19
N GLU A 42 37.91 17.01 -4.62
CA GLU A 42 39.18 17.64 -4.94
C GLU A 42 40.36 16.69 -4.72
N MET A 43 40.41 16.01 -3.56
CA MET A 43 41.43 15.00 -3.26
C MET A 43 41.39 13.84 -4.27
N TYR A 44 40.19 13.42 -4.69
CA TYR A 44 40.04 12.36 -5.68
C TYR A 44 40.59 12.79 -7.04
N GLN A 45 40.34 14.04 -7.46
CA GLN A 45 40.85 14.59 -8.71
C GLN A 45 42.36 14.68 -8.71
N GLU A 46 42.98 15.21 -7.64
CA GLU A 46 44.44 15.31 -7.50
C GLU A 46 45.11 13.93 -7.65
N LEU A 47 44.61 12.92 -6.94
CA LEU A 47 45.15 11.56 -7.02
C LEU A 47 44.90 10.90 -8.39
N ASN A 48 43.77 11.20 -9.03
CA ASN A 48 43.46 10.71 -10.36
C ASN A 48 44.37 11.36 -11.43
N GLU A 49 44.70 12.65 -11.30
CA GLU A 49 45.67 13.35 -12.16
C GLU A 49 47.10 12.82 -11.97
N ALA A 50 47.46 12.43 -10.75
CA ALA A 50 48.72 11.73 -10.46
C ALA A 50 48.78 10.29 -11.00
N GLY A 51 47.72 9.79 -11.63
CA GLY A 51 47.70 8.49 -12.32
C GLY A 51 47.48 7.28 -11.41
N LEU A 52 46.98 7.47 -10.17
CA LEU A 52 46.68 6.36 -9.27
C LEU A 52 45.47 5.55 -9.75
N ALA A 53 45.41 4.28 -9.36
CA ALA A 53 44.32 3.38 -9.72
C ALA A 53 42.97 3.85 -9.14
N ARG A 54 41.99 4.09 -10.03
CA ARG A 54 40.65 4.62 -9.69
C ARG A 54 39.90 3.79 -8.65
N GLU A 55 40.06 2.46 -8.70
CA GLU A 55 39.38 1.54 -7.77
C GLU A 55 39.80 1.73 -6.32
N LEU A 56 41.05 2.17 -6.09
CA LEU A 56 41.62 2.43 -4.78
C LEU A 56 41.20 3.82 -4.31
N ILE A 57 41.44 4.85 -5.14
CA ILE A 57 41.24 6.24 -4.73
C ILE A 57 39.76 6.60 -4.55
N ARG A 58 38.82 5.91 -5.21
CA ARG A 58 37.38 6.12 -4.98
C ARG A 58 36.94 5.86 -3.54
N ALA A 59 37.74 5.15 -2.74
CA ALA A 59 37.43 4.85 -1.33
C ALA A 59 37.36 6.11 -0.44
N ILE A 60 37.92 7.25 -0.89
CA ILE A 60 37.84 8.52 -0.16
C ILE A 60 36.53 9.28 -0.41
N LEU A 61 35.75 8.87 -1.43
CA LEU A 61 34.50 9.51 -1.79
C LEU A 61 33.41 9.15 -0.77
N PRO A 62 32.58 10.11 -0.35
CA PRO A 62 31.53 9.87 0.62
C PRO A 62 30.38 9.04 0.04
N VAL A 63 29.63 8.37 0.92
CA VAL A 63 28.51 7.46 0.55
C VAL A 63 27.28 8.16 -0.05
N ASN A 64 27.23 9.49 -0.01
CA ASN A 64 26.17 10.30 -0.61
C ASN A 64 26.43 10.61 -2.10
N LEU A 65 27.46 10.02 -2.71
CA LEU A 65 27.72 10.14 -4.13
C LEU A 65 26.59 9.48 -4.95
N TYR A 66 26.10 10.18 -5.95
CA TYR A 66 25.16 9.60 -6.89
C TYR A 66 25.80 8.49 -7.72
N THR A 67 25.02 7.47 -7.97
CA THR A 67 25.39 6.38 -8.86
C THR A 67 24.16 5.98 -9.67
N GLU A 68 24.40 5.40 -10.84
CA GLU A 68 23.38 4.95 -11.75
C GLU A 68 23.57 3.47 -11.99
N TRP A 69 22.46 2.73 -12.04
CA TRP A 69 22.49 1.31 -12.36
C TRP A 69 21.23 0.92 -13.12
N TYR A 70 21.35 -0.10 -13.95
CA TYR A 70 20.18 -0.76 -14.55
C TYR A 70 19.66 -1.80 -13.57
N TRP A 71 18.37 -1.71 -13.24
CA TRP A 71 17.71 -2.70 -12.42
C TRP A 71 16.60 -3.38 -13.22
N LYS A 72 16.71 -4.69 -13.41
CA LYS A 72 15.68 -5.53 -14.04
C LYS A 72 15.12 -6.49 -13.01
N ASN A 73 13.80 -6.49 -12.84
CA ASN A 73 13.11 -7.39 -11.93
C ASN A 73 11.74 -7.78 -12.50
N ASP A 74 11.19 -8.90 -12.03
CA ASP A 74 9.80 -9.26 -12.30
C ASP A 74 8.84 -8.47 -11.40
N LEU A 75 7.56 -8.46 -11.77
CA LEU A 75 6.55 -7.67 -11.06
C LEU A 75 6.31 -8.15 -9.63
N HIS A 76 6.38 -9.46 -9.37
CA HIS A 76 6.12 -10.02 -8.04
C HIS A 76 7.18 -9.54 -7.03
N ASN A 77 8.46 -9.69 -7.40
CA ASN A 77 9.57 -9.24 -6.57
C ASN A 77 9.65 -7.70 -6.47
N LEU A 78 9.23 -6.97 -7.52
CA LEU A 78 9.13 -5.51 -7.46
C LEU A 78 8.06 -5.05 -6.46
N LEU A 79 6.87 -5.65 -6.47
CA LEU A 79 5.82 -5.35 -5.50
C LEU A 79 6.27 -5.69 -4.06
N HIS A 80 6.96 -6.81 -3.88
CA HIS A 80 7.55 -7.14 -2.59
C HIS A 80 8.62 -6.12 -2.15
N PHE A 81 9.49 -5.68 -3.05
CA PHE A 81 10.44 -4.61 -2.75
C PHE A 81 9.74 -3.32 -2.32
N ILE A 82 8.71 -2.90 -3.05
CA ILE A 82 7.91 -1.72 -2.70
C ILE A 82 7.29 -1.88 -1.31
N SER A 83 6.76 -3.07 -0.97
CA SER A 83 6.19 -3.35 0.36
C SER A 83 7.18 -3.07 1.50
N LEU A 84 8.45 -3.47 1.32
CA LEU A 84 9.50 -3.31 2.33
C LEU A 84 10.05 -1.89 2.36
N ARG A 85 10.06 -1.21 1.20
CA ARG A 85 10.74 0.08 1.04
C ARG A 85 9.84 1.28 1.13
N SER A 86 8.51 1.13 1.02
CA SER A 86 7.54 2.18 1.36
C SER A 86 7.12 2.14 2.84
N ASP A 87 7.56 1.15 3.62
CA ASP A 87 7.31 1.09 5.06
C ASP A 87 7.88 2.33 5.78
N SER A 88 7.13 2.88 6.73
CA SER A 88 7.55 4.02 7.57
C SER A 88 8.88 3.79 8.31
N HIS A 89 9.24 2.53 8.54
CA HIS A 89 10.49 2.12 9.16
C HIS A 89 11.69 2.24 8.23
N ALA A 90 11.48 2.18 6.92
CA ALA A 90 12.55 2.34 5.94
C ALA A 90 13.07 3.79 5.93
N GLN A 91 14.35 3.94 5.58
CA GLN A 91 14.99 5.24 5.46
C GLN A 91 14.26 6.11 4.41
N TYR A 92 14.11 7.41 4.69
CA TYR A 92 13.38 8.34 3.83
C TYR A 92 13.83 8.29 2.36
N GLU A 93 15.14 8.31 2.12
CA GLU A 93 15.67 8.38 0.76
C GLU A 93 15.24 7.18 -0.10
N ILE A 94 15.20 5.95 0.44
CA ILE A 94 14.75 4.77 -0.33
C ILE A 94 13.23 4.74 -0.51
N ARG A 95 12.46 5.32 0.43
CA ARG A 95 11.00 5.48 0.26
C ARG A 95 10.67 6.32 -0.96
N VAL A 96 11.38 7.43 -1.17
CA VAL A 96 11.16 8.30 -2.35
C VAL A 96 11.35 7.52 -3.67
N PHE A 97 12.36 6.65 -3.75
CA PHE A 97 12.52 5.77 -4.91
C PHE A 97 11.40 4.73 -5.01
N SER A 98 11.01 4.12 -3.88
CA SER A 98 9.92 3.16 -3.81
C SER A 98 8.59 3.76 -4.30
N ASP A 99 8.29 4.98 -3.90
CA ASP A 99 7.04 5.68 -4.25
C ASP A 99 7.01 6.00 -5.76
N ALA A 100 8.13 6.46 -6.33
CA ALA A 100 8.23 6.67 -7.78
C ALA A 100 8.12 5.34 -8.59
N MET A 101 8.66 4.24 -8.04
CA MET A 101 8.48 2.91 -8.63
C MET A 101 7.02 2.45 -8.57
N ALA A 102 6.34 2.69 -7.44
CA ALA A 102 4.93 2.36 -7.27
C ALA A 102 4.04 3.10 -8.29
N GLU A 103 4.27 4.40 -8.51
CA GLU A 103 3.56 5.15 -9.56
C GLU A 103 3.78 4.55 -10.95
N SER A 104 4.99 4.08 -11.23
CA SER A 104 5.31 3.44 -12.52
C SER A 104 4.60 2.10 -12.66
N VAL A 105 4.56 1.29 -11.59
CA VAL A 105 3.82 0.01 -11.56
C VAL A 105 2.33 0.24 -11.76
N GLN A 106 1.74 1.21 -11.08
CA GLN A 106 0.32 1.55 -11.21
C GLN A 106 -0.04 1.91 -12.66
N LYS A 107 0.82 2.65 -13.36
CA LYS A 107 0.60 3.04 -14.76
C LYS A 107 0.73 1.86 -15.73
N VAL A 108 1.68 0.96 -15.50
CA VAL A 108 1.99 -0.15 -16.44
C VAL A 108 1.13 -1.39 -16.19
N ALA A 109 0.83 -1.71 -14.93
CA ALA A 109 0.10 -2.91 -14.52
C ALA A 109 -1.02 -2.57 -13.52
N PRO A 110 -2.04 -1.78 -13.92
CA PRO A 110 -3.05 -1.23 -13.01
C PRO A 110 -3.85 -2.31 -12.28
N PHE A 111 -4.28 -3.37 -12.96
CA PHE A 111 -5.05 -4.45 -12.32
C PHE A 111 -4.22 -5.24 -11.31
N ALA A 112 -2.93 -5.43 -11.57
CA ALA A 112 -2.04 -6.10 -10.61
C ALA A 112 -1.73 -5.19 -9.42
N TRP A 113 -1.63 -3.89 -9.65
CA TRP A 113 -1.48 -2.89 -8.59
C TRP A 113 -2.71 -2.82 -7.69
N GLU A 114 -3.92 -2.77 -8.26
CA GLU A 114 -5.20 -2.81 -7.54
C GLU A 114 -5.28 -4.07 -6.66
N ALA A 115 -5.10 -5.26 -7.25
CA ALA A 115 -5.08 -6.51 -6.49
C ALA A 115 -4.02 -6.52 -5.37
N TYR A 116 -2.84 -5.93 -5.62
CA TYR A 116 -1.82 -5.80 -4.58
C TYR A 116 -2.26 -4.86 -3.44
N GLN A 117 -2.89 -3.73 -3.76
CA GLN A 117 -3.45 -2.84 -2.75
C GLN A 117 -4.52 -3.55 -1.91
N ASP A 118 -5.47 -4.21 -2.54
CA ASP A 118 -6.62 -4.81 -1.86
C ASP A 118 -6.22 -6.02 -1.00
N TYR A 119 -5.41 -6.93 -1.55
CA TYR A 119 -5.13 -8.20 -0.88
C TYR A 119 -3.85 -8.20 -0.02
N VAL A 120 -2.90 -7.30 -0.30
CA VAL A 120 -1.60 -7.30 0.37
C VAL A 120 -1.40 -6.09 1.27
N VAL A 121 -1.73 -4.88 0.80
CA VAL A 121 -1.48 -3.65 1.56
C VAL A 121 -2.62 -3.34 2.53
N GLN A 122 -3.86 -3.34 2.05
CA GLN A 122 -5.06 -3.04 2.81
C GLN A 122 -5.73 -4.30 3.39
N GLY A 123 -5.37 -5.47 2.87
CA GLY A 123 -5.84 -6.75 3.35
C GLY A 123 -5.32 -7.08 4.75
N MET A 124 -6.15 -7.73 5.57
CA MET A 124 -5.75 -8.26 6.86
C MET A 124 -5.33 -9.73 6.73
N ARG A 125 -4.16 -10.07 7.27
CA ARG A 125 -3.75 -11.46 7.44
C ARG A 125 -4.00 -11.88 8.88
N PHE A 126 -4.80 -12.93 9.04
CA PHE A 126 -5.01 -13.54 10.33
C PHE A 126 -4.07 -14.73 10.50
N SER A 127 -3.40 -14.79 11.64
CA SER A 127 -2.81 -16.02 12.14
C SER A 127 -3.91 -17.03 12.44
N ARG A 128 -3.51 -18.30 12.51
CA ARG A 128 -4.42 -19.40 12.87
C ARG A 128 -5.19 -19.12 14.18
N ILE A 129 -4.55 -18.49 15.16
CA ILE A 129 -5.17 -18.20 16.46
C ILE A 129 -6.22 -17.10 16.30
N GLU A 130 -5.89 -16.01 15.64
CA GLU A 130 -6.83 -14.89 15.39
C GLU A 130 -8.05 -15.37 14.60
N GLN A 131 -7.84 -16.17 13.55
CA GLN A 131 -8.93 -16.78 12.79
C GLN A 131 -9.84 -17.61 13.71
N SER A 132 -9.26 -18.49 14.55
CA SER A 132 -10.07 -19.34 15.45
C SER A 132 -10.88 -18.59 16.50
N LEU A 133 -10.50 -17.34 16.83
CA LEU A 133 -11.25 -16.49 17.75
C LEU A 133 -12.41 -15.80 17.05
N LEU A 134 -12.20 -15.31 15.83
CA LEU A 134 -13.25 -14.66 15.03
C LEU A 134 -14.38 -15.63 14.70
N GLU A 135 -14.06 -16.87 14.32
CA GLU A 135 -15.06 -17.89 13.97
C GLU A 135 -15.95 -18.27 15.16
N LYS A 136 -15.44 -18.22 16.39
CA LYS A 136 -16.21 -18.60 17.60
C LYS A 136 -17.14 -17.50 18.11
N GLN A 137 -16.84 -16.24 17.79
CA GLN A 137 -17.50 -15.10 18.44
C GLN A 137 -18.55 -14.43 17.55
N LEU A 138 -18.69 -14.80 16.28
CA LEU A 138 -19.69 -14.20 15.41
C LEU A 138 -21.08 -14.80 15.71
N PRO A 139 -22.03 -14.02 16.27
CA PRO A 139 -23.39 -14.50 16.46
C PRO A 139 -24.04 -14.72 15.08
N PRO A 140 -24.90 -15.76 14.92
CA PRO A 140 -25.55 -16.04 13.63
C PRO A 140 -26.25 -14.83 13.02
N ARG A 141 -26.92 -14.02 13.86
CA ARG A 141 -27.58 -12.78 13.44
C ARG A 141 -26.64 -11.78 12.76
N VAL A 142 -25.42 -11.62 13.27
CA VAL A 142 -24.45 -10.70 12.66
C VAL A 142 -24.01 -11.24 11.30
N VAL A 143 -23.88 -12.56 11.16
CA VAL A 143 -23.57 -13.18 9.87
C VAL A 143 -24.72 -13.02 8.89
N ASP A 144 -25.97 -13.17 9.35
CA ASP A 144 -27.17 -12.90 8.54
C ASP A 144 -27.20 -11.45 8.04
N ASP A 145 -27.02 -10.47 8.94
CA ASP A 145 -27.02 -9.05 8.61
C ASP A 145 -25.94 -8.71 7.55
N ILE A 146 -24.73 -9.26 7.69
CA ILE A 146 -23.65 -9.04 6.70
C ILE A 146 -23.95 -9.74 5.37
N LEU A 147 -24.49 -10.96 5.39
CA LEU A 147 -24.88 -11.66 4.16
C LEU A 147 -25.94 -10.89 3.38
N GLU A 148 -26.83 -10.24 4.11
CA GLU A 148 -27.87 -9.38 3.57
C GLU A 148 -27.27 -8.17 2.85
N ASP A 149 -26.39 -7.44 3.52
CA ASP A 149 -25.65 -6.31 2.92
C ASP A 149 -24.87 -6.73 1.67
N VAL A 150 -24.21 -7.89 1.70
CA VAL A 150 -23.49 -8.43 0.53
C VAL A 150 -24.44 -8.73 -0.63
N ALA A 151 -25.65 -9.23 -0.37
CA ALA A 151 -26.65 -9.46 -1.41
C ALA A 151 -27.11 -8.15 -2.06
N TYR A 152 -27.31 -7.09 -1.27
CA TYR A 152 -27.57 -5.74 -1.79
C TYR A 152 -26.43 -5.22 -2.67
N GLN A 153 -25.19 -5.27 -2.18
CA GLN A 153 -24.02 -4.76 -2.90
C GLN A 153 -23.80 -5.49 -4.24
N ILE A 154 -23.94 -6.83 -4.26
CA ILE A 154 -23.84 -7.60 -5.51
C ILE A 154 -24.95 -7.17 -6.48
N THR A 155 -26.18 -7.00 -5.98
CA THR A 155 -27.33 -6.61 -6.81
C THR A 155 -27.13 -5.20 -7.39
N ALA A 156 -26.72 -4.23 -6.57
CA ALA A 156 -26.40 -2.86 -6.97
C ALA A 156 -25.29 -2.83 -8.02
N THR A 157 -24.20 -3.57 -7.80
CA THR A 157 -23.09 -3.64 -8.75
C THR A 157 -23.51 -4.26 -10.07
N LEU A 158 -24.26 -5.37 -10.03
CA LEU A 158 -24.76 -6.01 -11.25
C LEU A 158 -25.73 -5.10 -12.02
N ASN A 159 -26.54 -4.29 -11.32
CA ASN A 159 -27.43 -3.32 -11.93
C ASN A 159 -26.66 -2.13 -12.54
N ASN A 160 -25.65 -1.62 -11.84
CA ASN A 160 -24.79 -0.56 -12.36
C ASN A 160 -24.08 -0.98 -13.66
N ASN A 161 -23.60 -2.23 -13.72
CA ASN A 161 -22.94 -2.76 -14.92
C ASN A 161 -23.92 -3.04 -16.08
N LYS A 162 -25.17 -3.40 -15.78
CA LYS A 162 -26.23 -3.62 -16.77
C LYS A 162 -27.57 -3.25 -16.13
N PRO A 163 -28.11 -2.05 -16.41
CA PRO A 163 -29.36 -1.59 -15.85
C PRO A 163 -30.51 -2.56 -16.13
N ARG A 164 -31.37 -2.77 -15.13
CA ARG A 164 -32.56 -3.62 -15.19
C ARG A 164 -33.78 -2.84 -14.75
N GLU A 165 -34.94 -3.30 -15.17
CA GLU A 165 -36.24 -2.81 -14.68
C GLU A 165 -36.41 -3.12 -13.20
N GLU A 166 -37.12 -2.25 -12.47
CA GLU A 166 -37.33 -2.39 -11.01
C GLU A 166 -37.90 -3.76 -10.61
N THR A 167 -38.82 -4.29 -11.42
CA THR A 167 -39.45 -5.60 -11.17
C THR A 167 -38.48 -6.79 -11.26
N ASP A 168 -37.33 -6.61 -11.90
CA ASP A 168 -36.28 -7.63 -12.01
C ASP A 168 -35.17 -7.46 -10.95
N LEU A 169 -35.10 -6.29 -10.29
CA LEU A 169 -34.10 -6.02 -9.25
C LEU A 169 -34.32 -6.89 -8.02
N TYR A 170 -35.55 -6.93 -7.51
CA TYR A 170 -35.89 -7.76 -6.35
C TYR A 170 -35.64 -9.26 -6.61
N LYS A 171 -36.00 -9.75 -7.80
CA LYS A 171 -35.70 -11.13 -8.22
C LYS A 171 -34.20 -11.40 -8.30
N LEU A 172 -33.41 -10.43 -8.76
CA LEU A 172 -31.96 -10.55 -8.81
C LEU A 172 -31.35 -10.63 -7.41
N TYR A 173 -31.86 -9.81 -6.49
CA TYR A 173 -31.49 -9.78 -5.08
C TYR A 173 -31.79 -11.10 -4.38
N GLN A 174 -33.00 -11.65 -4.54
CA GLN A 174 -33.36 -12.98 -4.05
C GLN A 174 -32.42 -14.06 -4.63
N LYS A 175 -32.05 -13.95 -5.92
CA LYS A 175 -31.08 -14.86 -6.55
C LYS A 175 -29.67 -14.72 -5.96
N GLN A 176 -29.30 -13.56 -5.41
CA GLN A 176 -28.06 -13.39 -4.67
C GLN A 176 -28.18 -13.88 -3.21
N GLY A 177 -29.35 -14.38 -2.79
CA GLY A 177 -29.60 -14.96 -1.47
C GLY A 177 -30.06 -13.96 -0.41
N GLY A 178 -30.54 -12.78 -0.83
CA GLY A 178 -31.18 -11.83 0.07
C GLY A 178 -32.52 -12.38 0.60
N SER A 179 -32.86 -11.99 1.83
CA SER A 179 -33.98 -12.52 2.59
C SER A 179 -35.01 -11.49 3.06
N ASP A 180 -34.74 -10.20 2.84
CA ASP A 180 -35.67 -9.12 3.17
C ASP A 180 -36.96 -9.21 2.36
N SER A 181 -38.03 -8.63 2.92
CA SER A 181 -39.30 -8.48 2.20
C SER A 181 -39.14 -7.52 1.02
N GLU A 182 -40.06 -7.58 0.05
CA GLU A 182 -40.00 -6.66 -1.10
C GLU A 182 -40.11 -5.19 -0.69
N ASP A 183 -40.86 -4.90 0.37
CA ASP A 183 -41.03 -3.53 0.89
C ASP A 183 -39.76 -3.04 1.58
N ASP A 184 -39.12 -3.88 2.40
CA ASP A 184 -37.84 -3.57 3.05
C ASP A 184 -36.71 -3.40 2.02
N PHE A 185 -36.70 -4.25 0.99
CA PHE A 185 -35.78 -4.14 -0.13
C PHE A 185 -35.91 -2.80 -0.83
N LYS A 186 -37.13 -2.39 -1.19
CA LYS A 186 -37.36 -1.09 -1.84
C LYS A 186 -36.92 0.06 -0.95
N LEU A 187 -37.26 0.02 0.34
CA LEU A 187 -36.89 1.07 1.28
C LEU A 187 -35.37 1.24 1.38
N LYS A 188 -34.62 0.15 1.47
CA LYS A 188 -33.15 0.18 1.52
C LYS A 188 -32.54 0.51 0.17
N TRP A 189 -33.11 0.02 -0.93
CA TRP A 189 -32.64 0.32 -2.28
C TRP A 189 -32.79 1.80 -2.63
N ASP A 190 -33.93 2.39 -2.30
CA ASP A 190 -34.26 3.79 -2.58
C ASP A 190 -33.50 4.76 -1.67
N SER A 191 -32.97 4.29 -0.54
CA SER A 191 -32.09 5.10 0.32
C SER A 191 -30.81 5.56 -0.40
N GLY A 192 -30.37 4.81 -1.42
CA GLY A 192 -29.14 5.09 -2.16
C GLY A 192 -27.86 4.83 -1.38
N GLU A 193 -27.92 4.24 -0.18
CA GLU A 193 -26.77 4.00 0.69
C GLU A 193 -25.97 2.73 0.32
N ILE A 194 -26.31 2.05 -0.79
CA ILE A 194 -25.67 0.79 -1.17
C ILE A 194 -24.39 1.05 -1.96
N GLU A 195 -23.25 0.69 -1.37
CA GLU A 195 -21.95 0.77 -2.03
C GLU A 195 -21.78 -0.29 -3.14
N LEU A 196 -21.08 0.07 -4.20
CA LEU A 196 -20.70 -0.85 -5.27
C LEU A 196 -19.38 -1.54 -4.92
N GLY A 197 -19.18 -2.77 -5.40
CA GLY A 197 -17.96 -3.53 -5.12
C GLY A 197 -17.62 -4.55 -6.19
N ASN A 198 -16.54 -5.31 -6.00
CA ASN A 198 -16.17 -6.36 -6.94
C ASN A 198 -17.10 -7.59 -6.76
N VAL A 199 -17.95 -7.87 -7.75
CA VAL A 199 -18.92 -8.98 -7.71
C VAL A 199 -18.28 -10.32 -7.40
N ARG A 200 -17.07 -10.58 -7.91
CA ARG A 200 -16.37 -11.85 -7.67
C ARG A 200 -15.96 -11.97 -6.21
N GLU A 201 -15.35 -10.92 -5.66
CA GLU A 201 -14.88 -10.91 -4.28
C GLU A 201 -16.03 -10.97 -3.28
N LEU A 202 -17.10 -10.22 -3.53
CA LEU A 202 -18.31 -10.25 -2.71
C LEU A 202 -18.92 -11.66 -2.66
N ARG A 203 -18.94 -12.39 -3.79
CA ARG A 203 -19.39 -13.78 -3.84
C ARG A 203 -18.46 -14.73 -3.09
N GLU A 204 -17.14 -14.56 -3.23
CA GLU A 204 -16.16 -15.35 -2.47
C GLU A 204 -16.28 -15.09 -0.97
N PHE A 205 -16.49 -13.84 -0.55
CA PHE A 205 -16.71 -13.45 0.84
C PHE A 205 -18.03 -14.03 1.38
N LYS A 206 -19.11 -13.94 0.61
CA LYS A 206 -20.40 -14.56 0.94
C LYS A 206 -20.23 -16.05 1.24
N GLY A 207 -19.56 -16.80 0.38
CA GLY A 207 -19.31 -18.23 0.59
C GLY A 207 -18.46 -18.52 1.83
N LYS A 208 -17.49 -17.65 2.16
CA LYS A 208 -16.73 -17.75 3.42
C LYS A 208 -17.63 -17.54 4.64
N LEU A 209 -18.48 -16.52 4.65
CA LEU A 209 -19.41 -16.25 5.74
C LEU A 209 -20.42 -17.38 5.95
N GLU A 210 -20.99 -17.93 4.87
CA GLU A 210 -21.89 -19.08 4.94
C GLU A 210 -21.21 -20.31 5.57
N SER A 211 -19.91 -20.49 5.34
CA SER A 211 -19.16 -21.61 5.95
C SER A 211 -18.96 -21.45 7.46
N LEU A 212 -19.01 -20.23 7.99
CA LEU A 212 -18.87 -19.93 9.42
C LEU A 212 -20.12 -20.26 10.25
N LYS A 213 -21.27 -20.49 9.61
CA LYS A 213 -22.52 -20.87 10.28
C LYS A 213 -22.58 -22.35 10.68
N LYS A 214 -21.60 -23.17 10.29
CA LYS A 214 -21.55 -24.61 10.60
C LYS A 214 -20.95 -24.89 11.96
#